data_AF-A0A3D5W5R7-F1
#
_entry.id   AF-A0A3D5W5R7-F1
#
_cell.length_a   1.000
_cell.length_b   1.000
_cell.length_c   1.000
_cell.angle_alpha   90.00
_cell.angle_beta   90.00
_cell.angle_gamma   90.00
#
_symmetry.space_group_name_H-M   'P 1'
#
loop_
_entity.id
_entity.type
_entity.pdbx_description
1 polymer ?
#
loop_
_entity_poly.entity_id
_entity_poly.type
_entity_poly.pdbx_seq_one_letter_code
_entity_poly.pdbx_strand_id
1 'polypeptide(L)'
;MPVSLQVLYPVGEGTHFDHDYYANTHFAIVDDCAGEHIQSRVVTKGNAGGPDAPPGYHAIATILFADQAAMDAAMPKLGPAIEDIP
;
A
#
# COMPACT_ATOMS: atom_id res chain seq x y z
N MET A 1 18.34 0.34 10.79
CA MET A 1 17.15 1.10 11.25
C MET A 1 16.03 0.72 10.30
N PRO A 2 14.82 0.41 10.80
CA PRO A 2 13.68 0.11 9.93
C PRO A 2 13.40 1.26 8.97
N VAL A 3 13.02 0.92 7.74
CA VAL A 3 12.57 1.87 6.72
C VAL A 3 11.18 1.47 6.25
N SER A 4 10.46 2.40 5.64
CA SER A 4 9.11 2.15 5.16
C SER A 4 8.90 2.58 3.72
N LEU A 5 8.23 1.75 2.93
CA LEU A 5 7.57 2.18 1.70
C LEU A 5 6.19 2.75 2.05
N GLN A 6 5.89 3.93 1.53
CA GLN A 6 4.61 4.61 1.70
C GLN A 6 3.91 4.67 0.35
N VAL A 7 2.76 4.03 0.24
CA VAL A 7 1.91 4.08 -0.96
C VAL A 7 0.63 4.82 -0.60
N LEU A 8 0.39 5.94 -1.28
CA LEU A 8 -0.70 6.85 -1.01
C LEU A 8 -1.62 6.87 -2.23
N TYR A 9 -2.93 6.69 -2.02
CA TYR A 9 -3.94 6.72 -3.08
C TYR A 9 -4.82 7.96 -2.91
N PRO A 10 -4.51 9.11 -3.55
CA PRO A 10 -5.27 10.34 -3.37
C PRO A 10 -6.70 10.20 -3.90
N VAL A 11 -7.65 10.86 -3.23
CA VAL A 11 -9.00 11.03 -3.78
C VAL A 11 -8.97 12.16 -4.80
N GLY A 12 -9.49 11.88 -6.01
CA GLY A 12 -9.67 12.85 -7.09
C GLY A 12 -11.02 12.70 -7.77
N GLU A 13 -11.35 13.64 -8.65
CA GLU A 13 -12.59 13.58 -9.44
C GLU A 13 -12.61 12.31 -10.31
N GLY A 14 -13.72 11.57 -10.26
CA GLY A 14 -13.88 10.31 -11.02
C GLY A 14 -13.04 9.13 -10.54
N THR A 15 -12.27 9.28 -9.45
CA THR A 15 -11.50 8.15 -8.87
C THR A 15 -12.44 7.17 -8.18
N HIS A 16 -12.25 5.88 -8.45
CA HIS A 16 -12.93 4.78 -7.78
C HIS A 16 -11.88 3.92 -7.08
N PHE A 17 -12.20 3.42 -5.89
CA PHE A 17 -11.30 2.56 -5.13
C PHE A 17 -12.08 1.43 -4.48
N ASP A 18 -11.76 0.20 -4.87
CA ASP A 18 -12.34 -1.00 -4.28
C ASP A 18 -11.48 -1.46 -3.09
N HIS A 19 -11.96 -1.14 -1.88
CA HIS A 19 -11.26 -1.51 -0.65
C HIS A 19 -11.19 -3.03 -0.41
N ASP A 20 -12.19 -3.78 -0.88
CA ASP A 20 -12.24 -5.23 -0.66
C ASP A 20 -11.26 -5.95 -1.59
N TYR A 21 -11.20 -5.54 -2.86
CA TYR A 21 -10.18 -6.01 -3.80
C TYR A 21 -8.79 -5.68 -3.30
N TYR A 22 -8.58 -4.43 -2.88
CA TYR A 22 -7.28 -3.96 -2.43
C TYR A 22 -6.80 -4.74 -1.19
N ALA A 23 -7.68 -4.98 -0.21
CA ALA A 23 -7.33 -5.68 1.01
C ALA A 23 -7.09 -7.19 0.81
N ASN A 24 -7.88 -7.85 -0.04
CA ASN A 24 -7.90 -9.31 -0.11
C ASN A 24 -7.20 -9.91 -1.34
N THR A 25 -7.16 -9.18 -2.46
CA THR A 25 -6.56 -9.67 -3.71
C THR A 25 -5.19 -9.04 -3.94
N HIS A 26 -5.13 -7.72 -3.97
CA HIS A 26 -3.90 -7.00 -4.27
C HIS A 26 -2.77 -7.34 -3.30
N PHE A 27 -3.06 -7.40 -1.99
CA PHE A 27 -2.04 -7.75 -1.00
C PHE A 27 -1.59 -9.20 -1.03
N ALA A 28 -2.40 -10.13 -1.58
CA ALA A 28 -1.92 -11.49 -1.83
C ALA A 28 -0.81 -11.48 -2.90
N ILE A 29 -0.97 -10.67 -3.96
CA ILE A 29 0.05 -10.48 -4.99
C ILE A 29 1.31 -9.84 -4.38
N VAL A 30 1.16 -8.84 -3.52
CA VAL A 30 2.29 -8.22 -2.80
C VAL A 30 3.05 -9.26 -1.95
N ASP A 31 2.32 -10.13 -1.25
CA ASP A 31 2.91 -11.19 -0.41
C ASP A 31 3.67 -12.21 -1.26
N ASP A 32 3.11 -12.63 -2.39
CA ASP A 32 3.76 -13.55 -3.34
C ASP A 32 5.02 -12.93 -3.98
N CYS A 33 5.01 -11.62 -4.25
CA CYS A 33 6.13 -10.92 -4.86
C CYS A 33 7.28 -10.64 -3.86
N ALA A 34 6.97 -10.09 -2.69
CA ALA A 34 7.96 -9.48 -1.81
C ALA A 34 7.73 -9.76 -0.32
N GLY A 35 6.75 -10.60 0.05
CA GLY A 35 6.37 -10.85 1.43
C GLY A 35 7.52 -11.32 2.33
N GLU A 36 8.49 -12.07 1.79
CA GLU A 36 9.67 -12.53 2.54
C GLU A 36 10.57 -11.38 3.06
N HIS A 37 10.52 -10.20 2.42
CA HIS A 37 11.33 -9.02 2.79
C HIS A 37 10.55 -8.05 3.68
N ILE A 38 9.22 -8.19 3.73
CA ILE A 38 8.33 -7.29 4.48
C ILE A 38 8.33 -7.72 5.95
N GLN A 39 8.75 -6.81 6.84
CA GLN A 39 8.73 -7.04 8.28
C GLN A 39 7.30 -6.93 8.83
N SER A 40 6.55 -5.93 8.39
CA SER A 40 5.14 -5.75 8.74
C SER A 40 4.48 -4.77 7.76
N ARG A 41 3.15 -4.74 7.74
CA ARG A 41 2.40 -3.72 7.00
C ARG A 41 1.19 -3.23 7.79
N VAL A 42 0.86 -1.97 7.59
CA VAL A 42 -0.39 -1.37 8.05
C VAL A 42 -1.06 -0.71 6.85
N VAL A 43 -2.33 -1.03 6.65
CA VAL A 43 -3.14 -0.48 5.57
C VAL A 43 -4.34 0.18 6.20
N THR A 44 -4.53 1.47 5.93
CA THR A 44 -5.63 2.24 6.49
C THR A 44 -6.54 2.73 5.38
N LYS A 45 -7.85 2.55 5.58
CA LYS A 45 -8.89 3.15 4.75
C LYS A 45 -9.08 4.61 5.14
N GLY A 46 -9.13 5.49 4.16
CA GLY A 46 -9.54 6.88 4.38
C GLY A 46 -11.00 6.93 4.83
N ASN A 47 -11.25 7.51 6.00
CA ASN A 47 -12.59 7.62 6.56
C ASN A 47 -13.07 9.07 6.66
N ALA A 48 -12.20 9.99 7.09
CA ALA A 48 -12.50 11.42 7.18
C ALA A 48 -11.21 12.24 7.09
N GLY A 49 -11.31 13.48 6.59
CA GLY A 49 -10.23 14.47 6.58
C GLY A 49 -10.28 15.45 7.77
N GLY A 50 -11.35 15.38 8.57
CA GLY A 50 -11.66 16.30 9.66
C GLY A 50 -13.18 16.36 9.90
N PRO A 51 -13.67 17.24 10.79
CA PRO A 51 -15.11 17.48 10.95
C PRO A 51 -15.73 17.86 9.60
N ASP A 52 -16.78 17.13 9.20
CA ASP A 52 -17.55 17.35 7.96
C ASP A 52 -16.73 17.33 6.65
N ALA A 53 -15.52 16.77 6.67
CA ALA A 53 -14.63 16.70 5.51
C ALA A 53 -14.40 15.24 5.06
N PRO A 54 -14.56 14.93 3.76
CA PRO A 54 -14.22 13.61 3.21
C PRO A 54 -12.71 13.35 3.32
N PRO A 55 -12.27 12.07 3.23
CA PRO A 55 -10.85 11.74 3.28
C PRO A 55 -10.11 12.27 2.04
N GLY A 56 -8.86 12.70 2.22
CA GLY A 56 -7.99 13.11 1.11
C GLY A 56 -7.33 11.93 0.36
N TYR A 57 -7.37 10.73 0.95
CA TYR A 57 -6.83 9.50 0.36
C TYR A 57 -7.86 8.38 0.50
N HIS A 58 -8.00 7.54 -0.51
CA HIS A 58 -8.82 6.32 -0.44
C HIS A 58 -8.21 5.31 0.53
N ALA A 59 -6.89 5.15 0.46
CA ALA A 59 -6.10 4.29 1.34
C ALA A 59 -4.66 4.78 1.45
N ILE A 60 -4.00 4.40 2.54
CA ILE A 60 -2.55 4.54 2.72
C ILE A 60 -2.01 3.18 3.15
N ALA A 61 -1.00 2.68 2.44
CA ALA A 61 -0.25 1.50 2.84
C ALA A 61 1.14 1.89 3.33
N THR A 62 1.44 1.52 4.57
CA THR A 62 2.76 1.64 5.18
C THR A 62 3.36 0.24 5.30
N ILE A 63 4.39 -0.04 4.52
CA ILE A 63 5.07 -1.34 4.49
C ILE A 63 6.45 -1.15 5.12
N LEU A 64 6.70 -1.84 6.23
CA LEU A 64 7.95 -1.78 6.98
C LEU A 64 8.92 -2.87 6.51
N PHE A 65 10.18 -2.47 6.36
CA PHE A 65 11.33 -3.34 6.12
C PHE A 65 12.30 -3.20 7.29
N ALA A 66 13.05 -4.27 7.58
CA ALA A 66 14.03 -4.26 8.67
C ALA A 66 15.12 -3.18 8.49
N ASP A 67 15.49 -2.91 7.24
CA ASP A 67 16.42 -1.88 6.80
C ASP A 67 16.31 -1.61 5.29
N GLN A 68 17.16 -0.70 4.79
CA GLN A 68 17.23 -0.33 3.38
C GLN A 68 17.57 -1.51 2.47
N ALA A 69 18.44 -2.43 2.90
CA ALA A 69 18.86 -3.56 2.06
C ALA A 69 17.70 -4.53 1.82
N ALA A 70 16.86 -4.78 2.83
CA ALA A 70 15.63 -5.54 2.67
C ALA A 70 14.64 -4.85 1.71
N MET A 71 14.51 -3.52 1.79
CA MET A 71 13.66 -2.75 0.87
C MET A 71 14.19 -2.80 -0.58
N ASP A 72 15.49 -2.66 -0.77
CA ASP A 72 16.14 -2.71 -2.09
C ASP A 72 16.00 -4.11 -2.72
N ALA A 73 16.05 -5.17 -1.92
CA ALA A 73 15.81 -6.55 -2.38
C ALA A 73 14.35 -6.82 -2.76
N ALA A 74 13.40 -6.14 -2.09
CA ALA A 74 11.97 -6.24 -2.36
C ALA A 74 11.56 -5.48 -3.64
N MET A 75 12.09 -4.28 -3.85
CA MET A 75 11.67 -3.35 -4.89
C MET A 75 11.60 -3.95 -6.32
N PRO A 76 12.62 -4.66 -6.83
CA PRO A 76 12.57 -5.22 -8.18
C PRO A 76 11.53 -6.35 -8.33
N LYS A 77 11.03 -6.91 -7.22
CA LYS A 77 10.02 -7.98 -7.23
C LYS A 77 8.58 -7.46 -7.26
N LEU A 78 8.36 -6.19 -6.92
CA LEU A 78 7.02 -5.59 -6.80
C LEU A 78 6.35 -5.27 -8.14
N GLY A 79 7.02 -5.49 -9.29
CA GLY A 79 6.47 -5.19 -10.63
C GLY A 79 5.03 -5.66 -10.84
N PRO A 80 4.71 -6.96 -10.61
CA PRO A 80 3.34 -7.47 -10.77
C PRO A 80 2.32 -6.80 -9.86
N ALA A 81 2.69 -6.49 -8.60
CA ALA A 81 1.83 -5.77 -7.69
C ALA A 81 1.58 -4.33 -8.17
N ILE A 82 2.60 -3.64 -8.68
CA ILE A 82 2.47 -2.26 -9.19
C ILE A 82 1.57 -2.22 -10.43
N GLU A 83 1.71 -3.19 -11.34
CA GLU A 83 0.88 -3.31 -12.55
C GLU A 83 -0.58 -3.67 -12.25
N ASP A 84 -0.85 -4.31 -11.11
CA ASP A 84 -2.18 -4.68 -10.64
C ASP A 84 -2.96 -3.52 -10.00
N ILE A 85 -2.33 -2.37 -9.75
CA ILE A 85 -3.03 -1.20 -9.20
C ILE A 85 -4.04 -0.69 -10.26
N PRO A 86 -5.36 -0.71 -9.97
CA PRO A 86 -6.40 -0.32 -10.93
C PRO A 86 -6.45 1.19 -11.21
#